data_AF-A0A6C0HQL8-F1
#
_entry.id   AF-A0A6C0HQL8-F1
#
_cell.length_a   1.000
_cell.length_b   1.000
_cell.length_c   1.000
_cell.angle_alpha   90.00
_cell.angle_beta   90.00
_cell.angle_gamma   90.00
#
_symmetry.space_group_name_H-M   'P 1'
#
loop_
_entity.id
_entity.type
_entity.pdbx_description
1 polymer ?
#
loop_
_entity_poly.entity_id
_entity_poly.type
_entity_poly.pdbx_seq_one_letter_code
_entity_poly.pdbx_strand_id
1 'polypeptide(L)'
;MAGGIFPGYPFTLNIKCIIFSFIVMILYSYSPPTLSIIPTLFVYFIIFVISYVSLAWYDYYYGCSQLPLQRSTTGITQYFKPPVYDKKRQTDHMFSQKELDKNNTTIYAMHLLLFVPLLVYIGFERNRANVTAFNLLLVLAAFTAIYHGFRFMSSIH
;
A
#
# COMPACT_ATOMS: atom_id res chain seq x y z
N MET A 1 -12.85 4.33 9.41
CA MET A 1 -13.09 5.12 10.63
C MET A 1 -11.78 5.30 11.39
N ALA A 2 -11.34 6.54 11.63
CA ALA A 2 -9.97 6.83 12.06
C ALA A 2 -9.69 6.58 13.56
N GLY A 3 -10.43 5.65 14.19
CA GLY A 3 -10.22 5.24 15.57
C GLY A 3 -10.37 6.35 16.63
N GLY A 4 -11.01 7.48 16.27
CA GLY A 4 -11.26 8.61 17.17
C GLY A 4 -10.02 9.31 17.72
N ILE A 5 -8.87 9.21 17.05
CA ILE A 5 -7.66 9.98 17.34
C ILE A 5 -7.76 11.40 16.75
N PHE A 6 -8.61 11.60 15.74
CA PHE A 6 -8.70 12.83 14.97
C PHE A 6 -10.00 13.61 15.26
N PRO A 7 -10.00 14.95 15.13
CA PRO A 7 -11.16 15.78 15.47
C PRO A 7 -12.42 15.38 14.69
N GLY A 8 -13.56 15.33 15.37
CA GLY A 8 -14.85 14.98 14.79
C GLY A 8 -15.23 13.49 14.86
N TYR A 9 -14.42 12.64 15.48
CA TYR A 9 -14.71 11.21 15.67
C TYR A 9 -14.62 10.78 17.14
N PRO A 10 -15.55 9.96 17.66
CA PRO A 10 -15.47 9.45 19.02
C PRO A 10 -14.32 8.45 19.18
N PHE A 11 -13.58 8.53 20.30
CA PHE A 11 -12.53 7.57 20.62
C PHE A 11 -13.09 6.15 20.70
N THR A 12 -12.77 5.35 19.68
CA THR A 12 -13.22 3.98 19.52
C THR A 12 -12.04 3.16 19.02
N LEU A 13 -11.71 2.08 19.73
CA LEU A 13 -10.65 1.19 19.30
C LEU A 13 -11.04 0.53 17.98
N ASN A 14 -10.35 0.87 16.90
CA ASN A 14 -10.65 0.32 15.58
C ASN A 14 -9.93 -1.02 15.39
N ILE A 15 -10.72 -2.09 15.27
CA ILE A 15 -10.24 -3.46 15.05
C ILE A 15 -9.32 -3.60 13.82
N LYS A 16 -9.54 -2.82 12.75
CA LYS A 16 -8.69 -2.85 11.54
C LYS A 16 -7.27 -2.39 11.85
N CYS A 17 -7.13 -1.34 12.66
CA CYS A 17 -5.83 -0.82 13.09
C CYS A 17 -5.12 -1.80 14.02
N ILE A 18 -5.87 -2.49 14.90
CA ILE A 18 -5.33 -3.53 15.78
C ILE A 18 -4.80 -4.72 14.96
N ILE A 19 -5.61 -5.26 14.04
CA ILE A 19 -5.21 -6.38 13.18
C ILE A 19 -3.98 -6.02 12.35
N PHE A 20 -3.96 -4.84 11.72
CA PHE A 20 -2.82 -4.37 10.95
C PHE A 20 -1.55 -4.28 11.80
N SER A 21 -1.65 -3.71 13.01
CA SER A 21 -0.50 -3.59 13.92
C SER A 21 0.04 -4.96 14.32
N PHE A 22 -0.81 -5.95 14.56
CA PHE A 22 -0.38 -7.33 14.82
C PHE A 22 0.31 -7.97 13.61
N ILE A 23 -0.18 -7.74 12.38
CA ILE A 23 0.48 -8.24 11.17
C ILE A 23 1.90 -7.66 11.06
N VAL A 24 2.08 -6.36 11.30
CA VAL A 24 3.41 -5.73 11.28
C VAL A 24 4.31 -6.31 12.37
N MET A 25 3.80 -6.57 13.57
CA MET A 25 4.55 -7.24 14.64
C MET A 25 5.00 -8.65 14.24
N ILE A 26 4.11 -9.45 13.64
CA ILE A 26 4.43 -10.81 13.16
C ILE A 26 5.52 -10.77 12.09
N LEU A 27 5.44 -9.81 11.16
CA LEU A 27 6.46 -9.62 10.13
C LEU A 27 7.82 -9.25 10.74
N TYR A 28 7.84 -8.36 11.75
CA TYR A 28 9.06 -8.04 12.49
C TYR A 28 9.63 -9.27 13.22
N SER A 29 8.78 -10.14 13.77
CA SER A 29 9.19 -11.39 14.42
C SER A 29 9.82 -12.43 13.47
N TYR A 30 9.77 -12.24 12.15
CA TYR A 30 10.43 -13.16 11.21
C TYR A 30 11.96 -13.04 11.23
N SER A 31 12.51 -11.87 11.55
CA SER A 31 13.96 -11.66 11.65
C SER A 31 14.28 -10.63 12.74
N PRO A 32 14.01 -10.95 14.02
CA PRO A 32 14.22 -10.01 15.10
C PRO A 32 15.72 -9.93 15.45
N PRO A 33 16.22 -8.73 15.81
CA PRO A 33 17.55 -8.60 16.37
C PRO A 33 17.64 -9.30 17.73
N THR A 34 18.84 -9.79 18.08
CA THR A 34 19.10 -10.40 19.38
C THR A 34 19.14 -9.32 20.46
N LEU A 35 18.03 -9.13 21.17
CA LEU A 35 17.86 -8.15 22.24
C LEU A 35 17.41 -8.83 23.55
N SER A 36 17.69 -8.20 24.68
CA SER A 36 17.13 -8.61 25.98
C SER A 36 15.61 -8.47 26.02
N ILE A 37 14.93 -9.12 26.98
CA ILE A 37 13.46 -9.18 26.99
C ILE A 37 12.79 -7.81 27.14
N ILE A 38 13.33 -6.93 28.00
CA ILE A 38 12.79 -5.59 28.24
C ILE A 38 12.85 -4.69 26.99
N PRO A 39 14.01 -4.50 26.31
CA PRO A 39 14.05 -3.72 25.08
C PRO A 39 13.23 -4.37 23.96
N THR A 40 13.13 -5.70 23.92
CA THR A 40 12.29 -6.40 22.95
C THR A 40 10.80 -6.03 23.10
N LEU A 41 10.27 -6.06 24.33
CA LEU A 41 8.89 -5.65 24.62
C LEU A 41 8.64 -4.18 24.27
N PHE A 42 9.62 -3.32 24.56
CA PHE A 42 9.53 -1.90 24.22
C PHE A 42 9.46 -1.66 22.70
N VAL A 43 10.27 -2.37 21.92
CA VAL A 43 10.22 -2.29 20.45
C VAL A 43 8.87 -2.77 19.92
N TYR A 44 8.34 -3.87 20.43
CA TYR A 44 7.00 -4.34 20.06
C TYR A 44 5.90 -3.32 20.37
N PHE A 45 5.96 -2.67 21.53
CA PHE A 45 5.02 -1.61 21.89
C PHE A 45 5.11 -0.42 20.93
N ILE A 46 6.32 0.04 20.59
CA ILE A 46 6.53 1.12 19.62
C ILE A 46 5.98 0.74 18.25
N ILE A 47 6.29 -0.46 17.74
CA ILE A 47 5.80 -0.94 16.44
C ILE A 47 4.28 -0.94 16.42
N PHE A 48 3.64 -1.42 17.50
CA PHE A 48 2.19 -1.42 17.61
C PHE A 48 1.60 -0.02 17.53
N VAL A 49 2.11 0.93 18.34
CA VAL A 49 1.60 2.31 18.38
C VAL A 49 1.80 3.02 17.04
N ILE A 50 2.99 2.94 16.45
CA ILE A 50 3.29 3.58 15.16
C ILE A 50 2.41 3.00 14.06
N SER A 51 2.27 1.67 13.99
CA SER A 51 1.44 1.02 12.97
C SER A 51 -0.04 1.38 13.12
N TYR A 52 -0.54 1.43 14.36
CA TYR A 52 -1.92 1.82 14.66
C TYR A 52 -2.19 3.26 14.20
N VAL A 53 -1.34 4.21 14.63
CA VAL A 53 -1.47 5.62 14.30
C VAL A 53 -1.35 5.85 12.80
N SER A 54 -0.43 5.14 12.13
CA SER A 54 -0.25 5.25 10.68
C SER A 54 -1.50 4.82 9.91
N LEU A 55 -2.14 3.70 10.30
CA LEU A 55 -3.37 3.26 9.65
C LEU A 55 -4.55 4.18 9.99
N ALA A 56 -4.63 4.67 11.23
CA ALA A 56 -5.65 5.64 11.63
C ALA A 56 -5.51 6.96 10.85
N TRP A 57 -4.29 7.44 10.67
CA TRP A 57 -3.97 8.63 9.87
C TRP A 57 -4.32 8.42 8.39
N TYR A 58 -3.95 7.27 7.83
CA TYR A 58 -4.34 6.91 6.47
C TYR A 58 -5.86 6.92 6.28
N ASP A 59 -6.59 6.27 7.19
CA ASP A 59 -8.06 6.21 7.13
C ASP A 59 -8.73 7.58 7.33
N TYR A 60 -8.15 8.44 8.18
CA TYR A 60 -8.58 9.83 8.36
C TYR A 60 -8.36 10.68 7.10
N TYR A 61 -7.13 10.67 6.58
CA TYR A 61 -6.71 11.54 5.49
C TYR A 61 -7.47 11.23 4.19
N TYR A 62 -7.64 9.95 3.88
CA TYR A 62 -8.37 9.50 2.69
C TYR A 62 -9.87 9.36 2.92
N GLY A 63 -10.36 9.68 4.12
CA GLY A 63 -11.79 9.69 4.44
C GLY A 63 -12.46 8.38 4.05
N CYS A 64 -11.85 7.24 4.41
CA CYS A 64 -12.28 5.88 4.08
C CYS A 64 -13.62 5.52 4.75
N SER A 65 -14.67 6.27 4.43
CA SER A 65 -16.04 5.79 4.41
C SER A 65 -16.11 4.69 3.35
N GLN A 66 -16.88 3.63 3.57
CA GLN A 66 -16.90 2.48 2.66
C GLN A 66 -17.29 2.93 1.25
N LEU A 67 -16.29 3.11 0.38
CA LEU A 67 -16.46 3.32 -1.04
C LEU A 67 -16.65 1.94 -1.65
N PRO A 68 -17.76 1.68 -2.37
CA PRO A 68 -17.95 0.41 -3.02
C PRO A 68 -16.82 0.20 -4.04
N LEU A 69 -16.04 -0.87 -3.86
CA LEU A 69 -14.97 -1.24 -4.77
C LEU A 69 -15.50 -1.34 -6.19
N GLN A 70 -14.76 -0.80 -7.16
CA GLN A 70 -15.09 -0.95 -8.57
C GLN A 70 -15.11 -2.43 -8.92
N ARG A 71 -16.30 -2.90 -9.30
CA ARG A 71 -16.51 -4.26 -9.76
C ARG A 71 -16.15 -4.30 -11.23
N SER A 72 -15.17 -5.12 -11.57
CA SER A 72 -14.89 -5.42 -12.97
C SER A 72 -16.08 -6.16 -13.56
N THR A 73 -16.48 -5.80 -14.78
CA THR A 73 -17.50 -6.52 -15.55
C THR A 73 -16.99 -7.84 -16.11
N THR A 74 -15.67 -8.06 -16.04
CA THR A 74 -14.98 -9.21 -16.62
C THR A 74 -13.89 -9.73 -15.67
N GLY A 75 -13.62 -11.05 -15.74
CA GLY A 75 -12.58 -11.72 -14.98
C GLY A 75 -12.99 -12.32 -13.62
N ILE A 76 -12.07 -13.08 -13.03
CA ILE A 76 -12.32 -13.89 -11.82
C ILE A 76 -12.75 -13.03 -10.62
N THR A 77 -12.26 -11.78 -10.55
CA THR A 77 -12.58 -10.86 -9.45
C THR A 77 -14.05 -10.46 -9.39
N GLN A 78 -14.83 -10.64 -10.47
CA GLN A 78 -16.27 -10.40 -10.48
C GLN A 78 -17.03 -11.32 -9.52
N TYR A 79 -16.57 -12.56 -9.34
CA TYR A 79 -17.23 -13.55 -8.46
C TYR A 79 -16.97 -13.28 -6.98
N PHE A 80 -15.79 -12.74 -6.65
CA PHE A 80 -15.42 -12.43 -5.28
C PHE A 80 -15.91 -11.06 -4.81
N LYS A 81 -16.16 -10.12 -5.73
CA LYS A 81 -16.63 -8.78 -5.40
C LYS A 81 -18.17 -8.74 -5.29
N PRO A 82 -18.74 -8.22 -4.18
CA PRO A 82 -20.19 -8.04 -4.07
C PRO A 82 -20.71 -7.04 -5.11
N PRO A 83 -22.02 -7.08 -5.44
CA PRO A 83 -22.62 -6.10 -6.34
C PRO A 83 -22.49 -4.67 -5.80
N VAL A 84 -22.36 -3.69 -6.70
CA VAL A 84 -22.24 -2.28 -6.36
C VAL A 84 -23.57 -1.79 -5.80
N TYR A 85 -23.59 -1.43 -4.50
CA TYR A 85 -24.79 -0.93 -3.82
C TYR A 85 -24.98 0.59 -3.97
N ASP A 86 -23.91 1.35 -4.28
CA ASP A 86 -23.96 2.80 -4.48
C ASP A 86 -23.07 3.21 -5.66
N LYS A 87 -23.69 3.38 -6.84
CA LYS A 87 -22.98 3.78 -8.06
C LYS A 87 -22.49 5.22 -8.00
N LYS A 88 -23.22 6.12 -7.32
CA LYS A 88 -22.90 7.54 -7.30
C LYS A 88 -21.62 7.79 -6.52
N ARG A 89 -21.47 7.16 -5.34
CA ARG A 89 -20.21 7.21 -4.57
C ARG A 89 -19.04 6.57 -5.30
N GLN A 90 -19.28 5.64 -6.21
CA GLN A 90 -18.22 5.02 -7.01
C GLN A 90 -17.69 5.97 -8.09
N THR A 91 -18.56 6.76 -8.71
CA THR A 91 -18.20 7.71 -9.77
C THR A 91 -17.74 9.06 -9.25
N ASP A 92 -18.30 9.55 -8.13
CA ASP A 92 -18.01 10.88 -7.56
C ASP A 92 -16.57 11.03 -7.06
N HIS A 93 -15.88 9.92 -6.75
CA HIS A 93 -14.49 9.91 -6.28
C HIS A 93 -13.51 9.42 -7.34
N MET A 94 -13.91 9.39 -8.62
CA MET A 94 -12.93 9.18 -9.69
C MET A 94 -12.03 10.42 -9.81
N PHE A 95 -10.74 10.19 -10.00
CA PHE A 95 -9.77 11.27 -10.20
C PHE A 95 -10.20 12.17 -11.36
N SER A 96 -10.18 13.47 -11.12
CA SER A 96 -10.31 14.47 -12.18
C SER A 96 -9.17 14.32 -13.18
N GLN A 97 -9.36 14.76 -14.43
CA GLN A 97 -8.29 14.70 -15.44
C GLN A 97 -7.02 15.42 -14.97
N LYS A 98 -7.17 16.55 -14.27
CA LYS A 98 -6.03 17.26 -13.68
C LYS A 98 -5.26 16.43 -12.64
N GLU A 99 -5.97 15.62 -11.86
CA GLU A 99 -5.36 14.73 -10.87
C GLU A 99 -4.67 13.54 -11.54
N LEU A 100 -5.28 13.00 -12.60
CA LEU A 100 -4.68 11.97 -13.44
C LEU A 100 -3.39 12.47 -14.09
N ASP A 101 -3.39 13.69 -14.64
CA ASP A 101 -2.21 14.31 -15.25
C ASP A 101 -1.10 14.54 -14.23
N LYS A 102 -1.44 15.01 -13.02
CA LYS A 102 -0.49 15.15 -11.92
C LYS A 102 0.09 13.80 -11.50
N ASN A 103 -0.74 12.78 -11.41
CA ASN A 103 -0.30 11.42 -11.06
C ASN A 103 0.64 10.85 -12.14
N ASN A 104 0.27 10.97 -13.42
CA ASN A 104 1.11 10.56 -14.55
C ASN A 104 2.45 11.29 -14.54
N THR A 105 2.44 12.61 -14.27
CA THR A 105 3.67 13.40 -14.15
C THR A 105 4.55 12.89 -13.01
N THR A 106 3.97 12.57 -11.86
CA THR A 106 4.68 11.98 -10.72
C THR A 106 5.28 10.63 -11.09
N ILE A 107 4.52 9.78 -11.78
CA ILE A 107 4.99 8.48 -12.27
C ILE A 107 6.19 8.67 -13.19
N TYR A 108 6.12 9.56 -14.19
CA TYR A 108 7.23 9.82 -15.10
C TYR A 108 8.47 10.38 -14.38
N ALA A 109 8.28 11.28 -13.42
CA ALA A 109 9.37 11.81 -12.62
C ALA A 109 10.06 10.70 -11.81
N MET A 110 9.30 9.81 -11.17
CA MET A 110 9.84 8.66 -10.43
C MET A 110 10.61 7.70 -11.36
N HIS A 111 10.11 7.46 -12.57
CA HIS A 111 10.82 6.63 -13.54
C HIS A 111 12.14 7.24 -13.97
N LEU A 112 12.15 8.53 -14.31
CA LEU A 112 13.35 9.21 -14.77
C LEU A 112 14.39 9.40 -13.66
N LEU A 113 13.96 9.77 -12.46
CA LEU A 113 14.86 10.17 -11.38
C LEU A 113 15.27 9.02 -10.45
N LEU A 114 14.46 7.96 -10.34
CA LEU A 114 14.72 6.85 -9.41
C LEU A 114 14.97 5.54 -10.13
N PHE A 115 14.02 5.08 -10.96
CA PHE A 115 14.08 3.73 -11.53
C PHE A 115 15.11 3.59 -12.65
N VAL A 116 15.23 4.57 -13.54
CA VAL A 116 16.24 4.55 -14.61
C VAL A 116 17.66 4.57 -14.04
N PRO A 117 18.05 5.48 -13.12
CA PRO A 117 19.39 5.47 -12.53
C PRO A 117 19.70 4.17 -11.77
N LEU A 118 18.72 3.60 -11.06
CA LEU A 118 18.89 2.31 -10.37
C LEU A 118 19.17 1.17 -11.35
N LEU A 119 18.43 1.10 -12.46
CA LEU A 119 18.64 0.11 -13.51
C LEU A 119 20.01 0.28 -14.18
N VAL A 120 20.41 1.52 -14.48
CA VAL A 120 21.74 1.83 -15.03
C VAL A 120 22.85 1.41 -14.07
N TYR A 121 22.71 1.71 -12.77
CA TYR A 121 23.66 1.30 -11.73
C TYR A 121 23.84 -0.23 -11.69
N ILE A 122 22.73 -0.99 -11.64
CA ILE A 122 22.77 -2.45 -11.62
C ILE A 122 23.36 -2.99 -12.93
N GLY A 123 22.98 -2.42 -14.08
CA GLY A 123 23.50 -2.82 -15.39
C GLY A 123 25.00 -2.55 -15.55
N PHE A 124 25.52 -1.49 -14.94
CA PHE A 124 26.94 -1.15 -14.95
C PHE A 124 27.76 -2.06 -14.02
N GLU A 125 27.30 -2.27 -12.79
CA GLU A 125 27.99 -3.10 -11.79
C GLU A 125 27.88 -4.61 -12.06
N ARG A 126 26.83 -5.04 -12.77
CA ARG A 126 26.58 -6.45 -13.16
C ARG A 126 26.68 -7.37 -11.93
N ASN A 127 27.67 -8.27 -11.90
CA ASN A 127 27.87 -9.26 -10.84
C ASN A 127 28.36 -8.65 -9.51
N ARG A 128 28.73 -7.37 -9.49
CA ARG A 128 29.14 -6.64 -8.29
C ARG A 128 28.05 -5.74 -7.73
N ALA A 129 26.88 -5.71 -8.36
CA ALA A 129 25.76 -4.91 -7.87
C ALA A 129 25.38 -5.37 -6.46
N ASN A 130 25.03 -4.41 -5.60
CA ASN A 130 24.61 -4.72 -4.24
C ASN A 130 23.39 -5.66 -4.27
N VAL A 131 23.51 -6.80 -3.59
CA VAL A 131 22.46 -7.85 -3.54
C VAL A 131 21.12 -7.29 -3.06
N THR A 132 21.13 -6.33 -2.12
CA THR A 132 19.93 -5.66 -1.64
C THR A 132 19.27 -4.83 -2.74
N ALA A 133 20.04 -4.07 -3.52
CA ALA A 133 19.50 -3.28 -4.63
C ALA A 133 18.87 -4.19 -5.72
N PHE A 134 19.51 -5.31 -6.01
CA PHE A 134 18.98 -6.31 -6.94
C PHE A 134 17.70 -6.96 -6.42
N ASN A 135 17.66 -7.38 -5.14
CA ASN A 135 16.47 -7.97 -4.52
C ASN A 135 15.29 -7.00 -4.47
N LEU A 136 15.55 -5.73 -4.14
CA LEU A 136 14.51 -4.69 -4.16
C LEU A 136 13.94 -4.48 -5.56
N LEU A 137 14.80 -4.46 -6.59
CA LEU A 137 14.37 -4.35 -7.97
C LEU A 137 13.52 -5.56 -8.40
N LEU A 138 13.92 -6.77 -8.00
CA LEU A 138 13.19 -8.00 -8.32
C LEU A 138 11.79 -8.02 -7.70
N VAL A 139 11.67 -7.65 -6.43
CA VAL A 139 10.37 -7.55 -5.74
C VAL A 139 9.49 -6.48 -6.40
N LEU A 140 10.06 -5.31 -6.71
CA LEU A 140 9.34 -4.25 -7.42
C LEU A 140 8.83 -4.75 -8.78
N ALA A 141 9.67 -5.41 -9.57
CA ALA A 141 9.30 -5.96 -10.86
C ALA A 141 8.14 -6.96 -10.77
N ALA A 142 8.13 -7.84 -9.77
CA ALA A 142 7.05 -8.79 -9.55
C ALA A 142 5.71 -8.08 -9.26
N PHE A 143 5.69 -7.11 -8.35
CA PHE A 143 4.47 -6.36 -8.04
C PHE A 143 3.97 -5.54 -9.24
N THR A 144 4.88 -4.88 -9.96
CA THR A 144 4.58 -4.10 -11.15
C THR A 144 4.01 -4.99 -12.27
N ALA A 145 4.59 -6.18 -12.49
CA ALA A 145 4.09 -7.15 -13.46
C ALA A 145 2.68 -7.65 -13.11
N ILE A 146 2.42 -7.97 -11.84
CA ILE A 146 1.09 -8.37 -11.37
C ILE A 146 0.07 -7.24 -11.59
N TYR A 147 0.39 -6.02 -11.14
CA TYR A 147 -0.49 -4.87 -11.25
C TYR A 147 -0.85 -4.55 -12.71
N HIS A 148 0.17 -4.41 -13.57
CA HIS A 148 -0.07 -4.10 -14.98
C HIS A 148 -0.67 -5.28 -15.75
N GLY A 149 -0.35 -6.52 -15.38
CA GLY A 149 -0.97 -7.72 -15.94
C GLY A 149 -2.46 -7.77 -15.68
N PHE A 150 -2.89 -7.50 -14.43
CA PHE A 150 -4.31 -7.38 -14.10
C PHE A 150 -4.99 -6.23 -14.85
N ARG A 151 -4.34 -5.06 -14.92
CA ARG A 151 -4.89 -3.90 -15.65
C ARG A 151 -5.05 -4.19 -17.14
N PHE A 152 -4.05 -4.80 -17.77
CA PHE A 152 -4.07 -5.18 -19.18
C PHE A 152 -5.21 -6.17 -19.47
N MET A 153 -5.35 -7.21 -18.65
CA MET A 153 -6.45 -8.17 -18.76
C MET A 153 -7.82 -7.50 -18.60
N SER A 154 -7.94 -6.50 -17.73
CA SER A 154 -9.17 -5.73 -17.55
C SER A 154 -9.46 -4.69 -18.63
N SER A 155 -8.49 -4.32 -19.47
CA SER A 155 -8.68 -3.33 -20.55
C SER A 155 -9.03 -3.94 -21.90
N ILE A 156 -8.76 -5.24 -22.08
CA ILE A 156 -9.05 -5.98 -23.31
C ILE A 156 -10.50 -6.50 -23.34
N HIS A 157 -11.20 -6.41 -22.21
CA HIS A 157 -12.53 -6.94 -21.96
C HIS A 157 -13.45 -5.89 -21.36
#